data_AF-A0A1F6RQJ9-F1
#
_entry.id   AF-A0A1F6RQJ9-F1
#
_cell.length_a   1.000
_cell.length_b   1.000
_cell.length_c   1.000
_cell.angle_alpha   90.00
_cell.angle_beta   90.00
_cell.angle_gamma   90.00
#
_symmetry.space_group_name_H-M   'P 1'
#
loop_
_entity.id
_entity.type
_entity.pdbx_description
1 polymer ?
#
loop_
_entity_poly.entity_id
_entity_poly.type
_entity_poly.pdbx_seq_one_letter_code
_entity_poly.pdbx_strand_id
1 'polypeptide(L)'
;MGKKEKILSIIEARKLVSELIFKVILKTLCVREAIQLFPPDITDPSIQCAWHALVHYEADEKNRTDQEYAREQDEYLEMIAFLLRDAKEIPRNIINSYDKYYDMALIPNSKTIWGWLRGLFRFTI
;
A
#
# COMPACT_ATOMS: atom_id res chain seq x y z
N MET A 1 -14.36 27.26 -0.53
CA MET A 1 -13.42 26.95 -1.62
C MET A 1 -13.09 25.46 -1.55
N GLY A 2 -13.79 24.63 -2.33
CA GLY A 2 -13.50 23.19 -2.38
C GLY A 2 -12.15 22.95 -3.02
N LYS A 3 -11.22 22.31 -2.30
CA LYS A 3 -10.00 21.77 -2.90
C LYS A 3 -10.47 20.75 -3.96
N LYS A 4 -10.25 21.02 -5.25
CA LYS A 4 -10.40 20.00 -6.29
C LYS A 4 -9.42 18.88 -5.94
N GLU A 5 -9.93 17.68 -5.64
CA GLU A 5 -9.08 16.50 -5.47
C GLU A 5 -8.24 16.31 -6.75
N LYS A 6 -6.92 16.32 -6.59
CA LYS A 6 -6.01 16.03 -7.69
C LYS A 6 -6.11 14.54 -7.98
N ILE A 7 -6.72 14.18 -9.10
CA ILE A 7 -6.68 12.81 -9.62
C ILE A 7 -5.23 12.53 -10.01
N LEU A 8 -4.59 11.58 -9.33
CA LEU A 8 -3.23 11.14 -9.64
C LEU A 8 -3.25 10.35 -10.94
N SER A 9 -2.26 10.60 -11.81
CA SER A 9 -1.99 9.68 -12.91
C SER A 9 -1.49 8.33 -12.36
N ILE A 10 -1.66 7.25 -13.12
CA ILE A 10 -1.16 5.91 -12.72
C ILE A 10 0.34 5.96 -12.40
N ILE A 11 1.14 6.70 -13.17
CA ILE A 11 2.58 6.86 -12.95
C ILE A 11 2.87 7.53 -11.61
N GLU A 12 2.20 8.65 -11.32
CA GLU A 12 2.37 9.34 -10.02
C GLU A 12 1.87 8.46 -8.86
N ALA A 13 0.79 7.72 -9.06
CA ALA A 13 0.21 6.81 -8.07
C ALA A 13 1.17 5.66 -7.73
N ARG A 14 1.80 5.04 -8.73
CA ARG A 14 2.81 3.98 -8.52
C ARG A 14 4.02 4.52 -7.75
N LYS A 15 4.52 5.70 -8.13
CA LYS A 15 5.64 6.35 -7.43
C LYS A 15 5.29 6.70 -5.97
N LEU A 16 4.09 7.21 -5.72
CA LEU A 16 3.61 7.46 -4.36
C LEU A 16 3.60 6.17 -3.53
N VAL A 17 3.04 5.09 -4.07
CA VAL A 17 2.96 3.80 -3.36
C VAL A 17 4.36 3.23 -3.10
N SER A 18 5.28 3.36 -4.06
CA SER A 18 6.69 3.01 -3.87
C SER A 18 7.30 3.74 -2.65
N GLU A 19 7.12 5.05 -2.55
CA GLU A 19 7.62 5.84 -1.42
C GLU A 19 7.01 5.40 -0.08
N LEU A 20 5.72 5.06 -0.07
CA LEU A 20 5.06 4.55 1.13
C LEU A 20 5.64 3.21 1.59
N ILE A 21 5.91 2.28 0.66
CA ILE A 21 6.53 0.99 0.99
C ILE A 21 7.95 1.19 1.53
N PHE A 22 8.77 2.04 0.89
CA PHE A 22 10.10 2.34 1.42
C PHE A 22 10.05 2.91 2.83
N LYS A 23 9.09 3.80 3.13
CA LYS A 23 8.93 4.34 4.48
C LYS A 23 8.56 3.27 5.52
N VAL A 24 7.78 2.26 5.12
CA VAL A 24 7.44 1.08 5.94
C VAL A 24 8.66 0.21 6.22
N ILE A 25 9.45 -0.10 5.18
CA ILE A 25 10.69 -0.88 5.32
C ILE A 25 11.66 -0.15 6.26
N LEU A 26 11.86 1.15 6.05
CA LEU A 26 12.73 2.02 6.85
C LEU A 26 12.16 2.35 8.25
N LYS A 27 10.99 1.81 8.62
CA LYS A 27 10.33 2.04 9.92
C LYS A 27 10.04 3.51 10.23
N THR A 28 9.93 4.35 9.20
CA THR A 28 9.56 5.76 9.32
C THR A 28 8.05 6.00 9.21
N LEU A 29 7.29 4.98 8.83
CA LEU A 29 5.84 4.95 8.73
C LEU A 29 5.35 3.54 9.05
N CYS A 30 4.28 3.35 9.83
CA CYS A 30 3.73 2.00 10.04
C CYS A 30 2.84 1.57 8.86
N VAL A 31 2.61 0.27 8.68
CA VAL A 31 1.79 -0.26 7.58
C VAL A 31 0.39 0.36 7.57
N ARG A 32 -0.22 0.46 8.75
CA ARG A 32 -1.56 1.04 8.91
C ARG A 32 -1.64 2.47 8.35
N GLU A 33 -0.63 3.29 8.63
CA GLU A 33 -0.56 4.66 8.11
C GLU A 33 -0.27 4.69 6.61
N ALA A 34 0.62 3.83 6.13
CA ALA A 34 0.92 3.71 4.71
C ALA A 34 -0.34 3.37 3.90
N ILE A 35 -1.11 2.37 4.31
CA ILE A 35 -2.36 1.94 3.64
C ILE A 35 -3.37 3.09 3.51
N GLN A 36 -3.46 3.99 4.49
CA GLN A 36 -4.38 5.13 4.45
C GLN A 36 -3.98 6.19 3.43
N LEU A 37 -2.69 6.25 3.10
CA LEU A 37 -2.14 7.20 2.15
C LEU A 37 -2.11 6.65 0.72
N PHE A 38 -2.62 5.43 0.49
CA PHE A 38 -2.76 4.89 -0.85
C PHE A 38 -3.66 5.80 -1.71
N PRO A 39 -3.36 5.93 -3.01
CA PRO A 39 -4.14 6.77 -3.90
C PRO A 39 -5.58 6.25 -3.98
N PRO A 40 -6.59 7.07 -3.63
CA PRO A 40 -7.97 6.61 -3.57
C PRO A 40 -8.51 6.32 -4.98
N ASP A 41 -9.48 5.40 -5.04
CA ASP A 41 -10.21 5.03 -6.27
C ASP A 41 -9.33 4.53 -7.44
N ILE A 42 -8.08 4.13 -7.16
CA ILE A 42 -7.17 3.61 -8.18
C ILE A 42 -7.50 2.15 -8.52
N THR A 43 -7.51 1.82 -9.81
CA THR A 43 -7.81 0.46 -10.31
C THR A 43 -6.58 -0.22 -10.91
N ASP A 44 -5.38 0.32 -10.68
CA ASP A 44 -4.14 -0.24 -11.18
C ASP A 44 -3.81 -1.57 -10.45
N PRO A 45 -3.70 -2.70 -11.16
CA PRO A 45 -3.46 -4.00 -10.53
C PRO A 45 -2.15 -4.07 -9.74
N SER A 46 -1.12 -3.32 -10.17
CA SER A 46 0.15 -3.28 -9.45
C SER A 46 0.02 -2.58 -8.10
N ILE A 47 -0.76 -1.49 -8.03
CA ILE A 47 -1.06 -0.82 -6.76
C ILE A 47 -1.93 -1.69 -5.85
N GLN A 48 -2.91 -2.41 -6.40
CA GLN A 48 -3.73 -3.36 -5.62
C GLN A 48 -2.88 -4.51 -5.06
N CYS A 49 -1.99 -5.08 -5.86
CA CYS A 49 -1.04 -6.09 -5.42
C CYS A 49 -0.12 -5.57 -4.30
N ALA A 50 0.38 -4.34 -4.42
CA ALA A 50 1.19 -3.71 -3.37
C ALA A 50 0.42 -3.48 -2.07
N TRP A 51 -0.87 -3.15 -2.16
CA TRP A 51 -1.75 -3.04 -1.00
C TRP A 51 -1.86 -4.39 -0.27
N HIS A 52 -2.12 -5.47 -1.01
CA HIS A 52 -2.19 -6.82 -0.42
C HIS A 52 -0.86 -7.22 0.21
N ALA A 53 0.27 -6.96 -0.46
CA ALA A 53 1.59 -7.26 0.08
C ALA A 53 1.83 -6.61 1.44
N LEU A 54 1.46 -5.32 1.60
CA LEU A 54 1.54 -4.63 2.90
C LEU A 54 0.62 -5.24 3.96
N VAL A 55 -0.62 -5.60 3.61
CA VAL A 55 -1.54 -6.24 4.55
C VAL A 55 -1.02 -7.58 5.03
N HIS A 56 -0.45 -8.39 4.12
CA HIS A 56 0.20 -9.65 4.49
C HIS A 56 1.41 -9.43 5.38
N TYR A 57 2.26 -8.46 5.05
CA TYR A 57 3.42 -8.09 5.86
C TYR A 57 3.06 -7.72 7.31
N GLU A 58 1.96 -6.98 7.50
CA GLU A 58 1.43 -6.66 8.83
C GLU A 58 0.87 -7.90 9.53
N ALA A 59 0.09 -8.72 8.83
CA ALA A 59 -0.51 -9.94 9.39
C ALA A 59 0.56 -10.96 9.84
N ASP A 60 1.70 -10.99 9.15
CA ASP A 60 2.82 -11.90 9.43
C ASP A 60 3.81 -11.36 10.48
N GLU A 61 3.51 -10.25 11.17
CA GLU A 61 4.41 -9.64 12.17
C GLU A 61 4.97 -10.65 13.19
N LYS A 62 4.12 -11.56 13.70
CA LYS A 62 4.52 -12.60 14.66
C LYS A 62 5.48 -13.64 14.06
N ASN A 63 5.37 -13.91 12.76
CA ASN A 63 6.23 -14.86 12.06
C ASN A 63 7.61 -14.24 11.76
N ARG A 64 7.67 -12.92 11.62
CA ARG A 64 8.91 -12.14 11.39
C ARG A 64 9.82 -12.01 12.62
N THR A 65 9.58 -12.79 13.68
CA THR A 65 10.60 -12.99 14.73
C THR A 65 11.76 -13.85 14.24
N ASP A 66 11.50 -14.74 13.27
CA ASP A 66 12.53 -15.41 12.50
C ASP A 66 13.22 -14.41 11.55
N GLN A 67 14.54 -14.29 11.67
CA GLN A 67 15.31 -13.26 10.97
C GLN A 67 15.42 -13.51 9.46
N GLU A 68 15.45 -14.77 9.04
CA GLU A 68 15.53 -15.08 7.61
C GLU A 68 14.19 -14.80 6.96
N TYR A 69 13.09 -15.25 7.60
CA TYR A 69 11.74 -14.94 7.13
C TYR A 69 11.45 -13.43 7.12
N ALA A 70 11.93 -12.70 8.12
CA ALA A 70 11.81 -11.25 8.16
C ALA A 70 12.55 -10.58 6.98
N ARG A 71 13.76 -11.05 6.67
CA ARG A 71 14.54 -10.54 5.54
C ARG A 71 13.85 -10.83 4.22
N GLU A 72 13.38 -12.05 3.99
CA GLU A 72 12.66 -12.41 2.76
C GLU A 72 11.44 -11.51 2.52
N GLN A 73 10.69 -11.21 3.58
CA GLN A 73 9.54 -10.30 3.51
C GLN A 73 9.94 -8.85 3.19
N ASP A 74 11.02 -8.35 3.79
CA ASP A 74 11.54 -7.01 3.50
C ASP A 74 12.07 -6.91 2.05
N GLU A 75 12.82 -7.92 1.58
CA GLU A 75 13.32 -8.01 0.19
C GLU A 75 12.19 -8.07 -0.83
N TYR A 76 11.11 -8.80 -0.51
CA TYR A 76 9.93 -8.88 -1.35
C TYR A 76 9.21 -7.53 -1.48
N LEU A 77 9.00 -6.82 -0.37
CA LEU A 77 8.45 -5.47 -0.40
C LEU A 77 9.37 -4.49 -1.13
N GLU A 78 10.69 -4.63 -0.95
CA GLU A 78 11.68 -3.79 -1.62
C GLU A 78 11.65 -3.98 -3.14
N MET A 79 11.54 -5.22 -3.63
CA MET A 79 11.35 -5.52 -5.05
C MET A 79 10.10 -4.82 -5.60
N ILE A 80 8.96 -4.92 -4.90
CA ILE A 80 7.71 -4.22 -5.29
C ILE A 80 7.95 -2.71 -5.34
N ALA A 81 8.57 -2.14 -4.31
CA ALA A 81 8.84 -0.72 -4.21
C ALA A 81 9.70 -0.22 -5.38
N PHE A 82 10.77 -0.94 -5.75
CA PHE A 82 11.63 -0.57 -6.88
C PHE A 82 10.90 -0.63 -8.22
N LEU A 83 10.08 -1.65 -8.48
CA LEU A 83 9.28 -1.73 -9.70
C LEU A 83 8.36 -0.51 -9.83
N LEU A 84 7.63 -0.18 -8.76
CA LEU A 84 6.71 0.95 -8.73
C LEU A 84 7.40 2.32 -8.81
N ARG A 85 8.61 2.45 -8.23
CA ARG A 85 9.45 3.67 -8.32
C ARG A 85 9.74 4.01 -9.78
N ASP A 86 10.08 2.98 -10.55
CA ASP A 86 10.37 3.07 -11.97
C ASP A 86 9.09 3.15 -12.83
N ALA A 87 7.91 3.25 -12.19
CA ALA A 87 6.58 3.22 -12.79
C ALA A 87 6.28 1.96 -13.62
N LYS A 88 7.02 0.87 -13.38
CA LYS A 88 6.80 -0.43 -14.01
C LYS A 88 5.62 -1.14 -13.37
N GLU A 89 5.05 -2.07 -14.12
CA GLU A 89 4.02 -2.96 -13.59
C GLU A 89 4.68 -4.07 -12.77
N ILE A 90 3.99 -4.53 -11.75
CA ILE A 90 4.39 -5.75 -11.04
C ILE A 90 4.15 -6.94 -11.99
N PRO A 91 5.10 -7.89 -12.10
CA PRO A 91 4.95 -9.07 -12.94
C PRO A 91 3.65 -9.82 -12.68
N ARG A 92 2.99 -10.28 -13.75
CA ARG A 92 1.66 -10.88 -13.68
C ARG A 92 1.61 -12.12 -12.79
N ASN A 93 2.68 -12.91 -12.74
CA ASN A 93 2.77 -14.09 -11.86
C ASN A 93 2.69 -13.71 -10.37
N ILE A 94 3.20 -12.54 -9.99
CA ILE A 94 3.11 -12.01 -8.63
C ILE A 94 1.70 -11.47 -8.36
N ILE A 95 1.10 -10.73 -9.29
CA ILE A 95 -0.28 -10.26 -9.14
C ILE A 95 -1.22 -11.46 -8.93
N ASN A 96 -1.08 -12.48 -9.78
CA ASN A 96 -1.90 -13.69 -9.72
C ASN A 96 -1.72 -14.51 -8.43
N SER A 97 -0.60 -14.36 -7.69
CA SER A 97 -0.48 -15.05 -6.39
C SER A 97 -1.42 -14.48 -5.34
N TYR A 98 -1.89 -13.24 -5.52
CA TYR A 98 -2.88 -12.60 -4.65
C TYR A 98 -4.31 -12.77 -5.16
N ASP A 99 -4.53 -12.82 -6.48
CA ASP A 99 -5.86 -13.01 -7.10
C ASP A 99 -6.61 -14.24 -6.58
N LYS A 100 -5.88 -15.28 -6.14
CA LYS A 100 -6.48 -16.51 -5.59
C LYS A 100 -7.21 -16.29 -4.25
N TYR A 101 -6.83 -15.25 -3.52
CA TYR A 101 -7.29 -15.02 -2.14
C TYR A 101 -8.19 -13.78 -2.01
N TYR A 102 -8.17 -12.86 -2.97
CA TYR A 102 -8.92 -11.61 -2.90
C TYR A 102 -9.47 -11.18 -4.27
N ASP A 103 -10.76 -10.84 -4.30
CA ASP A 103 -11.40 -10.31 -5.52
C ASP A 103 -10.93 -8.87 -5.83
N MET A 104 -10.75 -8.03 -4.79
CA MET A 104 -10.29 -6.63 -4.90
C MET A 104 -9.61 -6.15 -3.61
N ALA A 105 -8.61 -5.27 -3.75
CA ALA A 105 -7.99 -4.58 -2.63
C ALA A 105 -8.94 -3.54 -2.01
N LEU A 106 -8.99 -3.47 -0.67
CA LEU A 106 -9.79 -2.48 0.07
C LEU A 106 -9.07 -1.13 0.15
N ILE A 107 -8.73 -0.57 -1.01
CA ILE A 107 -8.11 0.74 -1.11
C ILE A 107 -9.13 1.80 -0.68
N PRO A 108 -8.72 2.81 0.12
CA PRO A 108 -9.63 3.85 0.57
C PRO A 108 -10.35 4.54 -0.60
N ASN A 109 -11.69 4.68 -0.50
CA ASN A 109 -12.49 5.42 -1.48
C ASN A 109 -12.55 6.91 -1.11
N SER A 110 -12.43 7.83 -2.07
CA SER A 110 -12.47 9.29 -1.83
C SER A 110 -13.69 9.77 -1.03
N LYS A 111 -14.83 9.09 -1.17
CA LYS A 111 -16.06 9.38 -0.41
C LYS A 111 -16.01 8.86 1.03
N THR A 112 -15.30 7.75 1.27
CA THR A 112 -15.19 7.09 2.58
C THR A 112 -14.04 7.63 3.42
N ILE A 113 -12.93 8.08 2.79
CA ILE A 113 -11.76 8.64 3.49
C ILE A 113 -12.13 9.85 4.36
N TRP A 114 -13.08 10.68 3.90
CA TRP A 114 -13.56 11.82 4.68
C TRP A 114 -14.36 11.43 5.92
N GLY A 115 -15.06 10.29 5.87
CA GLY A 115 -15.76 9.72 7.03
C GLY A 115 -14.78 9.11 8.03
N TRP A 116 -13.75 8.42 7.53
CA TRP A 116 -12.76 7.72 8.35
C TRP A 116 -11.74 8.67 9.00
N LEU A 117 -11.24 9.68 8.27
CA LEU A 117 -10.37 10.74 8.81
C LEU A 117 -11.07 11.57 9.89
N ARG A 118 -12.40 11.82 9.77
CA ARG A 118 -13.18 12.46 10.84
C ARG A 118 -13.21 11.65 12.14
N GLY A 119 -13.09 10.32 12.07
CA GLY A 119 -13.00 9.45 13.24
C GLY A 119 -11.70 9.61 14.02
N LEU A 120 -10.59 9.93 13.35
CA LEU A 120 -9.29 10.15 13.98
C LEU A 120 -9.18 11.51 14.68
N PHE A 121 -9.82 12.56 14.14
CA PHE A 121 -9.90 13.87 14.81
C PHE A 121 -10.82 13.90 16.04
N ARG A 122 -11.52 12.80 16.35
CA ARG A 122 -12.42 12.69 17.51
C ARG A 122 -11.72 12.19 18.79
N PHE A 123 -10.42 11.85 18.71
CA PHE A 123 -9.60 11.39 19.85
C PHE A 123 -8.60 12.45 20.35
N THR A 124 -8.79 13.72 19.98
CA THR A 124 -8.07 14.87 20.56
C THR A 124 -9.05 15.91 21.07
N ILE A 125 -9.80 15.55 22.12
CA ILE A 125 -10.27 16.42 23.23
C ILE A 125 -10.24 15.59 24.50
#